data_AF-A0A928SLQ1-F1
#
_entry.id   AF-A0A928SLQ1-F1
#
_cell.length_a   1.000
_cell.length_b   1.000
_cell.length_c   1.000
_cell.angle_alpha   90.00
_cell.angle_beta   90.00
_cell.angle_gamma   90.00
#
_symmetry.space_group_name_H-M   'P 1'
#
loop_
_entity.id
_entity.type
_entity.pdbx_description
1 polymer ?
#
loop_
_entity_poly.entity_id
_entity_poly.type
_entity_poly.pdbx_seq_one_letter_code
_entity_poly.pdbx_strand_id
1 'polypeptide(L)'
;MSEESEEKKFNKAAARPLVGCVSAETAFVQPDYPYGRRLRCQRRVWVETKPRHGQRFVTQTSNPKARGPEIRWNSPHASTYTEGLIALWVDDKDYVATDRISAWSSVEEIEAWGERNTALLQADEYARTTFAVMLAARKAYQAKLEAGEIKFKITKSEYVPGQGLVKTGEEIITATA
;
A
#
# COMPACT_ATOMS: atom_id res chain seq x y z
N MET A 1 -23.22 16.76 -28.43
CA MET A 1 -22.10 17.27 -27.61
C MET A 1 -22.57 17.30 -26.18
N SER A 2 -22.09 16.40 -25.32
CA SER A 2 -22.21 16.56 -23.88
C SER A 2 -20.79 16.81 -23.38
N GLU A 3 -20.55 18.05 -23.01
CA GLU A 3 -19.30 18.56 -22.46
C GLU A 3 -18.86 17.74 -21.24
N GLU A 4 -17.55 17.52 -21.20
CA GLU A 4 -16.76 17.24 -20.01
C GLU A 4 -17.08 15.95 -19.24
N SER A 5 -16.52 14.85 -19.72
CA SER A 5 -15.84 13.92 -18.81
C SER A 5 -14.59 14.63 -18.25
N GLU A 6 -14.76 15.63 -17.39
CA GLU A 6 -13.66 16.05 -16.52
C GLU A 6 -13.22 14.79 -15.77
N GLU A 7 -12.05 14.31 -16.15
CA GLU A 7 -11.40 13.17 -15.55
C GLU A 7 -11.38 13.40 -14.04
N LYS A 8 -12.08 12.55 -13.27
CA LYS A 8 -12.13 12.59 -11.80
C LYS A 8 -10.73 12.29 -11.25
N LYS A 9 -9.83 13.26 -11.37
CA LYS A 9 -8.46 13.21 -10.92
C LYS A 9 -8.42 13.72 -9.49
N PHE A 10 -7.68 12.98 -8.67
CA PHE A 10 -7.39 13.35 -7.29
C PHE A 10 -6.68 14.71 -7.26
N ASN A 11 -7.24 15.66 -6.53
CA ASN A 11 -6.69 17.00 -6.41
C ASN A 11 -5.57 17.02 -5.35
N LYS A 12 -4.33 16.77 -5.77
CA LYS A 12 -3.17 16.72 -4.87
C LYS A 12 -2.92 18.05 -4.14
N ALA A 13 -3.28 19.19 -4.72
CA ALA A 13 -3.04 20.50 -4.10
C ALA A 13 -3.96 20.76 -2.89
N ALA A 14 -5.16 20.20 -2.89
CA ALA A 14 -6.13 20.29 -1.79
C ALA A 14 -6.10 19.05 -0.86
N ALA A 15 -5.17 18.12 -1.10
CA ALA A 15 -5.12 16.87 -0.37
C ALA A 15 -4.66 17.06 1.08
N ARG A 16 -5.34 16.39 2.01
CA ARG A 16 -4.95 16.29 3.42
C ARG A 16 -4.79 14.84 3.84
N PRO A 17 -3.89 14.54 4.79
CA PRO A 17 -3.73 13.19 5.30
C PRO A 17 -4.93 12.78 6.16
N LEU A 18 -5.27 11.49 6.11
CA LEU A 18 -6.23 10.84 7.00
C LEU A 18 -5.45 10.00 8.02
N VAL A 19 -5.29 10.54 9.22
CA VAL A 19 -4.60 9.89 10.34
C VAL A 19 -5.62 9.25 11.29
N GLY A 20 -5.23 8.16 11.96
CA GLY A 20 -6.08 7.46 12.94
C GLY A 20 -7.21 6.60 12.35
N CYS A 21 -7.36 6.54 11.02
CA CYS A 21 -8.34 5.69 10.36
C CYS A 21 -7.86 4.22 10.31
N VAL A 22 -7.99 3.51 11.43
CA VAL A 22 -7.40 2.16 11.63
C VAL A 22 -8.42 1.03 11.76
N SER A 23 -9.71 1.35 11.84
CA SER A 23 -10.79 0.39 11.99
C SER A 23 -12.07 0.88 11.32
N ALA A 24 -13.08 0.02 11.30
CA ALA A 24 -14.44 0.33 10.86
C ALA A 24 -15.07 1.53 11.60
N GLU A 25 -14.75 1.71 12.87
CA GLU A 25 -15.28 2.71 13.80
C GLU A 25 -14.57 4.05 13.67
N THR A 26 -13.29 4.03 13.29
CA THR A 26 -12.43 5.22 13.10
C THR A 26 -12.25 5.58 11.63
N ALA A 27 -12.93 4.85 10.73
CA ALA A 27 -12.82 5.02 9.30
C ALA A 27 -13.26 6.41 8.86
N PHE A 28 -12.58 6.93 7.83
CA PHE A 28 -13.09 8.08 7.11
C PHE A 28 -14.32 7.67 6.29
N VAL A 29 -15.41 8.43 6.40
CA VAL A 29 -16.67 8.15 5.69
C VAL A 29 -16.84 9.16 4.57
N GLN A 30 -16.79 8.68 3.33
CA GLN A 30 -17.21 9.42 2.15
C GLN A 30 -18.73 9.38 2.07
N PRO A 31 -19.41 10.54 2.11
CA PRO A 31 -20.87 10.58 2.18
C PRO A 31 -21.55 10.21 0.86
N ASP A 32 -20.87 10.41 -0.28
CA ASP A 32 -21.47 10.28 -1.60
C ASP A 32 -20.57 9.51 -2.60
N TYR A 33 -20.69 8.19 -2.60
CA TYR A 33 -19.90 7.26 -3.41
C TYR A 33 -20.74 6.50 -4.45
N PRO A 34 -20.24 6.30 -5.69
CA PRO A 34 -21.00 5.57 -6.70
C PRO A 34 -21.30 4.12 -6.30
N TYR A 35 -22.54 3.68 -6.47
CA TYR A 35 -22.97 2.31 -6.27
C TYR A 35 -23.60 1.76 -7.57
N GLY A 36 -22.78 1.08 -8.37
CA GLY A 36 -23.16 0.72 -9.74
C GLY A 36 -23.37 1.98 -10.60
N ARG A 37 -24.31 1.92 -11.55
CA ARG A 37 -24.51 3.00 -12.54
C ARG A 37 -25.36 4.18 -12.06
N ARG A 38 -26.29 3.98 -11.12
CA ARG A 38 -27.32 4.97 -10.79
C ARG A 38 -27.45 5.28 -9.31
N LEU A 39 -27.03 4.37 -8.44
CA LEU A 39 -27.21 4.54 -7.01
C LEU A 39 -26.00 5.23 -6.41
N ARG A 40 -26.23 5.92 -5.30
CA ARG A 40 -25.21 6.53 -4.45
C ARG A 40 -25.27 5.87 -3.08
N CYS A 41 -24.14 5.80 -2.39
CA CYS A 41 -24.02 5.19 -1.07
C CYS A 41 -22.95 5.92 -0.27
N GLN A 42 -22.81 5.58 1.00
CA GLN A 42 -21.64 5.98 1.76
C GLN A 42 -20.53 4.93 1.58
N ARG A 43 -19.28 5.36 1.63
CA ARG A 43 -18.12 4.45 1.68
C ARG A 43 -17.23 4.82 2.84
N ARG A 44 -16.99 3.86 3.74
CA ARG A 44 -15.97 4.00 4.77
C ARG A 44 -14.65 3.38 4.32
N VAL A 45 -13.54 4.00 4.69
CA VAL A 45 -12.19 3.56 4.33
C VAL A 45 -11.25 3.65 5.53
N TRP A 46 -10.38 2.65 5.69
CA TRP A 46 -9.39 2.59 6.77
C TRP A 46 -8.18 1.74 6.38
N VAL A 47 -7.11 1.83 7.16
CA VAL A 47 -5.95 0.95 7.07
C VAL A 47 -6.01 -0.05 8.20
N GLU A 48 -5.98 -1.34 7.87
CA GLU A 48 -5.91 -2.39 8.88
C GLU A 48 -4.46 -2.86 9.03
N THR A 49 -3.98 -2.94 10.27
CA THR A 49 -2.65 -3.47 10.58
C THR A 49 -2.78 -4.84 11.22
N LYS A 50 -2.03 -5.83 10.71
CA LYS A 50 -1.96 -7.17 11.30
C LYS A 50 -0.51 -7.53 11.64
N PRO A 51 -0.21 -7.93 12.90
CA PRO A 51 1.12 -8.35 13.29
C PRO A 51 1.68 -9.42 12.35
N ARG A 52 2.96 -9.29 11.95
CA ARG A 52 3.68 -10.19 11.03
C ARG A 52 3.18 -10.23 9.58
N HIS A 53 2.14 -9.48 9.23
CA HIS A 53 1.64 -9.37 7.86
C HIS A 53 1.75 -7.95 7.30
N GLY A 54 1.78 -6.93 8.16
CA GLY A 54 1.87 -5.52 7.78
C GLY A 54 0.49 -4.88 7.64
N GLN A 55 0.31 -4.01 6.64
CA GLN A 55 -0.89 -3.19 6.48
C GLN A 55 -1.69 -3.53 5.23
N ARG A 56 -3.01 -3.31 5.25
CA ARG A 56 -3.86 -3.38 4.06
C ARG A 56 -4.86 -2.24 4.04
N PHE A 57 -5.25 -1.84 2.83
CA PHE A 57 -6.33 -0.87 2.64
C PHE A 57 -7.68 -1.59 2.68
N VAL A 58 -8.63 -1.09 3.44
CA VAL A 58 -9.97 -1.65 3.54
C VAL A 58 -11.01 -0.61 3.18
N THR A 59 -12.00 -1.04 2.40
CA THR A 59 -13.16 -0.23 2.03
C THR A 59 -14.43 -0.97 2.40
N GLN A 60 -15.49 -0.23 2.69
CA GLN A 60 -16.81 -0.83 2.86
C GLN A 60 -17.89 0.17 2.46
N THR A 61 -18.81 -0.25 1.61
CA THR A 61 -19.94 0.57 1.16
C THR A 61 -21.19 0.29 2.00
N SER A 62 -22.03 1.30 2.20
CA SER A 62 -23.40 1.07 2.67
C SER A 62 -24.25 0.46 1.54
N ASN A 63 -25.31 -0.25 1.91
CA ASN A 63 -26.27 -0.82 0.98
C ASN A 63 -27.42 0.17 0.76
N PRO A 64 -27.47 0.89 -0.37
CA PRO A 64 -28.53 1.86 -0.64
C PRO A 64 -29.89 1.22 -0.91
N LYS A 65 -29.96 -0.11 -1.00
CA LYS A 65 -31.21 -0.88 -1.20
C LYS A 65 -31.80 -1.39 0.11
N ALA A 66 -31.12 -1.19 1.24
CA ALA A 66 -31.65 -1.59 2.54
C ALA A 66 -32.90 -0.76 2.87
N ARG A 67 -33.91 -1.41 3.44
CA ARG A 67 -35.14 -0.76 3.91
C ARG A 67 -35.00 -0.49 5.41
N GLY A 68 -35.28 0.72 5.86
CA GLY A 68 -35.22 1.13 7.27
C GLY A 68 -34.48 2.46 7.46
N PRO A 69 -34.56 3.06 8.66
CA PRO A 69 -33.93 4.34 8.97
C PRO A 69 -32.42 4.23 9.19
N GLU A 70 -31.89 3.03 9.43
CA GLU A 70 -30.48 2.80 9.76
C GLU A 70 -29.63 2.48 8.53
N ILE A 71 -28.37 2.94 8.57
CA ILE A 71 -27.39 2.66 7.53
C ILE A 71 -26.90 1.22 7.67
N ARG A 72 -27.25 0.37 6.69
CA ARG A 72 -26.76 -1.01 6.63
C ARG A 72 -25.47 -1.08 5.82
N TRP A 73 -24.39 -1.54 6.43
CA TRP A 73 -23.10 -1.74 5.77
C TRP A 73 -23.01 -3.12 5.08
N ASN A 74 -22.39 -3.18 3.89
CA ASN A 74 -22.03 -4.45 3.22
C ASN A 74 -20.81 -5.10 3.87
N SER A 75 -20.40 -6.29 3.44
CA SER A 75 -19.13 -6.88 3.89
C SER A 75 -17.92 -6.01 3.50
N PRO A 76 -16.89 -5.88 4.36
CA PRO A 76 -15.66 -5.19 4.01
C PRO A 76 -14.98 -5.79 2.77
N HIS A 77 -14.44 -4.93 1.92
CA HIS A 77 -13.57 -5.30 0.81
C HIS A 77 -12.14 -4.82 1.11
N ALA A 78 -11.28 -5.78 1.46
CA ALA A 78 -9.90 -5.54 1.88
C ALA A 78 -8.91 -5.88 0.76
N SER A 79 -7.86 -5.07 0.60
CA SER A 79 -6.72 -5.41 -0.24
C SER A 79 -5.86 -6.51 0.38
N THR A 80 -4.87 -7.00 -0.37
CA THR A 80 -3.78 -7.81 0.20
C THR A 80 -2.99 -6.99 1.21
N TYR A 81 -2.42 -7.66 2.21
CA TYR A 81 -1.43 -7.06 3.09
C TYR A 81 -0.14 -6.75 2.32
N THR A 82 0.51 -5.65 2.69
CA THR A 82 1.88 -5.29 2.30
C THR A 82 2.76 -5.25 3.54
N GLU A 83 4.02 -5.69 3.43
CA GLU A 83 4.95 -5.68 4.56
C GLU A 83 5.39 -4.27 4.99
N GLY A 84 5.01 -3.23 4.24
CA GLY A 84 5.33 -1.83 4.56
C GLY A 84 4.17 -1.02 5.14
N LEU A 85 4.14 0.27 4.79
CA LEU A 85 3.21 1.25 5.32
C LEU A 85 2.27 1.80 4.25
N ILE A 86 1.04 2.11 4.65
CA ILE A 86 0.00 2.75 3.84
C ILE A 86 -0.43 4.04 4.52
N ALA A 87 -0.31 5.15 3.81
CA ALA A 87 -0.93 6.41 4.18
C ALA A 87 -2.18 6.67 3.34
N LEU A 88 -3.22 7.23 3.97
CA LEU A 88 -4.44 7.65 3.31
C LEU A 88 -4.46 9.16 3.15
N TRP A 89 -4.91 9.62 2.00
CA TRP A 89 -5.10 11.02 1.67
C TRP A 89 -6.50 11.24 1.14
N VAL A 90 -7.09 12.39 1.45
CA VAL A 90 -8.38 12.81 0.90
C VAL A 90 -8.25 14.21 0.34
N ASP A 91 -8.87 14.45 -0.83
CA ASP A 91 -8.95 15.79 -1.42
C ASP A 91 -10.23 16.53 -1.03
N ASP A 92 -10.43 17.71 -1.61
CA ASP A 92 -11.58 18.58 -1.41
C ASP A 92 -12.89 18.05 -2.00
N LYS A 93 -12.83 16.99 -2.82
CA LYS A 93 -13.98 16.31 -3.42
C LYS A 93 -14.24 14.95 -2.76
N ASP A 94 -13.68 14.73 -1.58
CA ASP A 94 -13.71 13.49 -0.81
C ASP A 94 -13.11 12.29 -1.56
N TYR A 95 -12.31 12.46 -2.63
CA TYR A 95 -11.62 11.34 -3.26
C TYR A 95 -10.48 10.88 -2.37
N VAL A 96 -10.39 9.56 -2.19
CA VAL A 96 -9.37 8.95 -1.33
C VAL A 96 -8.28 8.33 -2.19
N ALA A 97 -7.04 8.73 -1.91
CA ALA A 97 -5.83 8.14 -2.48
C ALA A 97 -5.02 7.40 -1.41
N THR A 98 -4.21 6.45 -1.84
CA THR A 98 -3.26 5.72 -0.98
C THR A 98 -1.83 6.02 -1.43
N ASP A 99 -0.93 6.36 -0.49
CA ASP A 99 0.52 6.42 -0.71
C ASP A 99 1.19 5.30 0.08
N ARG A 100 2.13 4.56 -0.51
CA ARG A 100 2.62 3.30 0.07
C ARG A 100 4.11 3.14 -0.13
N ILE A 101 4.74 2.50 0.85
CA ILE A 101 6.09 1.94 0.75
C ILE A 101 6.04 0.45 1.09
N SER A 102 6.99 -0.30 0.56
CA SER A 102 7.08 -1.76 0.77
C SER A 102 8.54 -2.19 0.96
N ALA A 103 8.77 -3.49 1.19
CA ALA A 103 10.11 -4.05 1.27
C ALA A 103 10.95 -3.86 -0.01
N TRP A 104 10.30 -3.57 -1.14
CA TRP A 104 10.94 -3.36 -2.44
C TRP A 104 11.31 -1.91 -2.72
N SER A 105 10.87 -0.97 -1.87
CA SER A 105 11.11 0.45 -2.09
C SER A 105 12.60 0.80 -1.94
N SER A 106 13.09 1.73 -2.75
CA SER A 106 14.45 2.26 -2.63
C SER A 106 14.61 3.13 -1.37
N VAL A 107 15.85 3.47 -1.01
CA VAL A 107 16.09 4.39 0.11
C VAL A 107 15.43 5.75 -0.16
N GLU A 108 15.58 6.25 -1.38
CA GLU A 108 15.03 7.53 -1.82
C GLU A 108 13.50 7.53 -1.79
N GLU A 109 12.87 6.44 -2.24
CA GLU A 109 11.41 6.29 -2.18
C GLU A 109 10.89 6.29 -0.73
N ILE A 110 11.59 5.60 0.18
CA ILE A 110 11.23 5.57 1.59
C ILE A 110 11.38 6.96 2.21
N GLU A 111 12.51 7.63 2.02
CA GLU A 111 12.75 8.97 2.56
C GLU A 111 11.71 9.97 2.06
N ALA A 112 11.47 10.01 0.75
CA ALA A 112 10.48 10.90 0.16
C ALA A 112 9.05 10.57 0.66
N TRP A 113 8.73 9.30 0.91
CA TRP A 113 7.46 8.93 1.54
C TRP A 113 7.37 9.45 2.98
N GLY A 114 8.45 9.37 3.76
CA GLY A 114 8.49 9.89 5.13
C GLY A 114 8.24 11.39 5.20
N GLU A 115 8.86 12.16 4.30
CA GLU A 115 8.66 13.61 4.20
C GLU A 115 7.19 13.96 3.91
N ARG A 116 6.60 13.32 2.89
CA ARG A 116 5.19 13.54 2.52
C ARG A 116 4.23 13.17 3.64
N ASN A 117 4.52 12.09 4.38
CA ASN A 117 3.60 11.48 5.34
C ASN A 117 3.99 11.78 6.81
N THR A 118 4.65 12.92 7.05
CA THR A 118 5.10 13.33 8.39
C THR A 118 3.96 13.35 9.42
N ALA A 119 2.76 13.79 9.04
CA ALA A 119 1.61 13.80 9.95
C ALA A 119 1.22 12.40 10.45
N LEU A 120 1.34 11.38 9.61
CA LEU A 120 1.12 9.99 10.01
C LEU A 120 2.22 9.51 10.96
N LEU A 121 3.49 9.80 10.65
CA LEU A 121 4.64 9.43 11.49
C LEU A 121 4.62 10.11 12.86
N GLN A 122 4.03 11.30 12.96
CA GLN A 122 3.87 12.01 14.24
C GLN A 122 2.72 11.44 15.07
N ALA A 123 1.63 11.02 14.42
CA ALA A 123 0.41 10.58 15.09
C ALA A 123 0.40 9.08 15.45
N ASP A 124 1.15 8.25 14.72
CA ASP A 124 1.09 6.79 14.83
C ASP A 124 2.48 6.20 15.15
N GLU A 125 2.60 5.60 16.34
CA GLU A 125 3.84 4.99 16.81
C GLU A 125 4.26 3.77 16.00
N TYR A 126 3.31 2.96 15.53
CA TYR A 126 3.60 1.82 14.66
C TYR A 126 4.16 2.33 13.34
N ALA A 127 3.52 3.33 12.73
CA ALA A 127 4.02 3.93 11.49
C ALA A 127 5.43 4.50 11.66
N ARG A 128 5.68 5.25 12.74
CA ARG A 128 6.99 5.82 13.05
C ARG A 128 8.07 4.77 13.21
N THR A 129 7.78 3.72 13.97
CA THR A 129 8.75 2.65 14.28
C THR A 129 9.04 1.82 13.04
N THR A 130 8.01 1.39 12.32
CA THR A 130 8.15 0.61 11.08
C THR A 130 8.91 1.40 10.02
N PHE A 131 8.61 2.70 9.85
CA PHE A 131 9.33 3.57 8.93
C PHE A 131 10.84 3.61 9.25
N ALA A 132 11.20 3.86 10.51
CA ALA A 132 12.59 3.94 10.93
C ALA A 132 13.34 2.61 10.69
N VAL A 133 12.71 1.48 11.01
CA VAL A 133 13.28 0.15 10.78
C VAL A 133 13.45 -0.14 9.28
N MET A 134 12.44 0.15 8.46
CA MET A 134 12.51 -0.04 7.02
C MET A 134 13.63 0.78 6.39
N LEU A 135 13.72 2.06 6.74
CA LEU A 135 14.76 2.95 6.21
C LEU A 135 16.17 2.47 6.61
N ALA A 136 16.37 2.13 7.88
CA ALA A 136 17.66 1.62 8.36
C ALA A 136 18.06 0.30 7.67
N ALA A 137 17.11 -0.64 7.55
CA ALA A 137 17.35 -1.92 6.89
C ALA A 137 17.68 -1.74 5.41
N ARG A 138 16.98 -0.84 4.70
CA ARG A 138 17.22 -0.58 3.28
C ARG A 138 18.57 0.08 3.04
N LYS A 139 18.96 1.05 3.87
CA LYS A 139 20.30 1.67 3.83
C LYS A 139 21.40 0.64 4.07
N ALA A 140 21.23 -0.23 5.06
CA ALA A 140 22.20 -1.30 5.34
C ALA A 140 22.31 -2.29 4.18
N TYR A 141 21.19 -2.65 3.54
CA TYR A 141 21.19 -3.51 2.36
C TYR A 141 21.90 -2.86 1.16
N GLN A 142 21.63 -1.58 0.90
CA GLN A 142 22.28 -0.83 -0.17
C GLN A 142 23.80 -0.72 0.04
N ALA A 143 24.25 -0.42 1.25
CA ALA A 143 25.69 -0.39 1.56
C ALA A 143 26.38 -1.74 1.29
N LYS A 144 25.70 -2.86 1.58
CA LYS A 144 26.21 -4.22 1.28
C LYS A 144 26.26 -4.51 -0.21
N LEU A 145 25.29 -4.00 -0.99
CA LEU A 145 25.31 -4.10 -2.45
C LEU A 145 26.51 -3.33 -3.02
N GLU A 146 26.70 -2.08 -2.58
CA GLU A 146 27.79 -1.20 -3.03
C GLU A 146 29.17 -1.75 -2.65
N ALA A 147 29.28 -2.39 -1.47
CA ALA A 147 30.50 -3.07 -1.04
C ALA A 147 30.76 -4.41 -1.73
N GLY A 148 29.84 -4.90 -2.58
CA GLY A 148 29.94 -6.21 -3.23
C GLY A 148 29.89 -7.38 -2.25
N GLU A 149 29.25 -7.20 -1.09
CA GLU A 149 29.12 -8.23 -0.07
C GLU A 149 27.99 -9.23 -0.37
N ILE A 150 27.02 -8.82 -1.19
CA ILE A 150 25.89 -9.67 -1.57
C ILE A 150 26.31 -10.56 -2.74
N LYS A 151 26.37 -11.87 -2.47
CA LYS A 151 26.79 -12.87 -3.46
C LYS A 151 25.66 -13.88 -3.68
N PHE A 152 25.37 -14.18 -4.94
CA PHE A 152 24.41 -15.20 -5.33
C PHE A 152 25.15 -16.41 -5.87
N LYS A 153 24.77 -17.59 -5.38
CA LYS A 153 25.19 -18.86 -5.95
C LYS A 153 24.20 -19.25 -7.03
N ILE A 154 24.67 -19.31 -8.27
CA ILE A 154 23.89 -19.75 -9.42
C ILE A 154 24.26 -21.19 -9.72
N THR A 155 23.25 -22.05 -9.77
CA THR A 155 23.38 -23.42 -10.27
C THR A 155 22.95 -23.44 -11.73
N LYS A 156 23.84 -23.90 -12.61
CA LYS A 156 23.52 -24.16 -14.01
C LYS A 156 23.06 -25.61 -14.12
N SER A 157 21.96 -25.82 -14.82
CA SER A 157 21.39 -27.14 -15.05
C SER A 157 20.77 -27.21 -16.44
N GLU A 158 20.91 -28.36 -17.08
CA GLU A 158 20.35 -28.65 -18.39
C GLU A 158 19.31 -29.74 -18.27
N TYR A 159 18.24 -29.64 -19.05
CA TYR A 159 17.26 -30.70 -19.13
C TYR A 159 17.77 -31.81 -20.05
N VAL A 160 17.89 -33.02 -19.52
CA VAL A 160 18.26 -34.22 -20.25
C VAL A 160 17.05 -35.16 -20.33
N PRO A 161 16.52 -35.48 -21.53
CA PRO A 161 15.39 -36.39 -21.67
C PRO A 161 15.64 -37.74 -20.99
N GLY A 162 14.68 -38.20 -20.19
CA GLY A 162 14.78 -39.45 -19.41
C GLY A 162 15.59 -39.34 -18.11
N GLN A 163 16.28 -38.22 -17.87
CA GLN A 163 17.05 -37.96 -16.64
C GLN A 163 16.60 -36.69 -15.89
N GLY A 164 15.83 -35.81 -16.54
CA GLY A 164 15.34 -34.57 -15.94
C GLY A 164 16.41 -33.46 -15.94
N LEU A 165 16.31 -32.53 -14.98
CA LEU A 165 17.31 -31.46 -14.82
C LEU A 165 18.60 -32.04 -14.24
N VAL A 166 19.66 -32.03 -15.04
CA VAL A 166 21.01 -32.43 -14.64
C VAL A 166 21.83 -31.18 -14.40
N LYS A 167 22.49 -31.10 -13.24
CA LYS A 167 23.37 -29.99 -12.89
C LYS A 167 24.62 -30.01 -13.76
N THR A 168 24.91 -28.90 -14.43
CA THR A 168 26.04 -28.75 -15.36
C THR A 168 27.11 -27.80 -14.87
N GLY A 169 26.83 -26.98 -13.83
CA GLY A 169 27.86 -26.13 -13.24
C GLY A 169 27.36 -25.32 -12.04
N GLU A 170 28.30 -24.64 -11.39
CA GLU A 170 28.02 -23.63 -10.36
C GLU A 170 28.90 -22.40 -10.58
N GLU A 171 28.33 -21.24 -10.28
CA GLU A 171 29.00 -19.95 -10.37
C GLU A 171 28.59 -19.09 -9.18
N ILE A 172 29.51 -18.27 -8.67
CA ILE A 172 29.19 -17.23 -7.68
C ILE A 172 29.23 -15.90 -8.41
N ILE A 173 28.10 -15.20 -8.44
CA ILE A 173 28.02 -13.83 -8.92
C ILE A 173 27.91 -12.87 -7.74
N THR A 174 28.48 -11.67 -7.89
CA THR A 174 28.33 -10.60 -6.91
C THR A 174 27.24 -9.66 -7.40
N ALA A 175 26.27 -9.37 -6.53
CA ALA A 175 25.29 -8.33 -6.80
C ALA A 175 26.01 -6.98 -6.82
N THR A 176 25.77 -6.19 -7.85
CA THR A 176 26.26 -4.82 -7.96
C THR A 176 25.07 -3.87 -8.01
N ALA A 177 25.27 -2.65 -7.51
CA ALA A 177 24.25 -1.60 -7.49
C ALA A 177 23.89 -1.12 -8.90
#